data_AF-Q4V0U7-F1
#
_entry.id   AF-Q4V0U7-F1
#
_cell.length_a   1.000
_cell.length_b   1.000
_cell.length_c   1.000
_cell.angle_alpha   90.00
_cell.angle_beta   90.00
_cell.angle_gamma   90.00
#
_symmetry.space_group_name_H-M   'P 1'
#
loop_
_entity.id
_entity.type
_entity.pdbx_description
1 polymer ?
#
loop_
_entity_poly.entity_id
_entity_poly.type
_entity_poly.pdbx_seq_one_letter_code
_entity_poly.pdbx_strand_id
1 'polypeptide(L)'
;MENRVYKNEDGKVVSGGAADQHFLKKHIENDSLLTFIQNKARQEFKDKYIKTKTDLIELGEMLKMYYQVLKSGEEIIFNIDAFYIYDKQRMRDLLDALDFNYRIGEDIYNPVVLGVW
;
A
#
# COMPACT_ATOMS: atom_id res chain seq x y z
N MET A 1 6.78 8.45 -13.15
CA MET A 1 5.65 7.58 -12.75
C MET A 1 4.48 8.51 -12.43
N GLU A 2 3.30 8.24 -12.97
CA GLU A 2 2.11 9.08 -12.73
C GLU A 2 1.52 8.78 -11.35
N ASN A 3 1.04 9.81 -10.65
CA ASN A 3 0.34 9.66 -9.38
C ASN A 3 -0.79 8.64 -9.49
N ARG A 4 -0.89 7.72 -8.53
CA ARG A 4 -2.06 6.85 -8.43
C ARG A 4 -3.27 7.70 -8.06
N VAL A 5 -4.09 7.95 -9.05
CA VAL A 5 -5.33 8.71 -8.93
C VAL A 5 -6.52 7.81 -9.23
N TYR A 6 -7.61 8.01 -8.51
CA TYR A 6 -8.88 7.33 -8.72
C TYR A 6 -9.96 8.37 -9.03
N LYS A 7 -10.80 8.13 -10.03
CA LYS A 7 -11.98 8.95 -10.29
C LYS A 7 -13.17 8.28 -9.61
N ASN A 8 -13.74 8.93 -8.60
CA ASN A 8 -14.87 8.41 -7.84
C ASN A 8 -16.18 8.46 -8.65
N GLU A 9 -17.25 7.90 -8.08
CA GLU A 9 -18.58 7.84 -8.70
C GLU A 9 -19.17 9.22 -9.04
N ASP A 10 -18.76 10.27 -8.31
CA ASP A 10 -19.14 11.67 -8.56
C ASP A 10 -18.28 12.34 -9.64
N GLY A 11 -17.34 11.62 -10.24
CA GLY A 11 -16.40 12.13 -11.22
C GLY A 11 -15.25 12.96 -10.65
N LYS A 12 -15.07 13.00 -9.32
CA LYS A 12 -13.95 13.67 -8.65
C LYS A 12 -12.71 12.79 -8.65
N VAL A 13 -11.56 13.41 -8.85
CA VAL A 13 -10.26 12.74 -8.77
C VAL A 13 -9.78 12.75 -7.32
N VAL A 14 -9.49 11.59 -6.76
CA VAL A 14 -8.89 11.40 -5.43
C VAL A 14 -7.49 10.79 -5.57
N SER A 15 -6.61 11.11 -4.63
CA SER A 15 -5.22 10.66 -4.57
C SER A 15 -4.85 10.21 -3.15
N GLY A 16 -3.64 9.67 -2.97
CA GLY A 16 -3.16 9.28 -1.64
C GLY A 16 -3.88 8.05 -1.09
N GLY A 17 -4.08 8.00 0.24
CA GLY A 17 -4.71 6.88 0.92
C GLY A 17 -6.10 6.49 0.37
N ALA A 18 -6.90 7.47 -0.06
CA ALA A 18 -8.20 7.20 -0.68
C ALA A 18 -8.07 6.45 -2.03
N ALA A 19 -7.10 6.83 -2.87
CA ALA A 19 -6.84 6.13 -4.12
C ALA A 19 -6.27 4.72 -3.88
N ASP A 20 -5.40 4.59 -2.87
CA ASP A 20 -4.81 3.30 -2.48
C ASP A 20 -5.87 2.33 -1.96
N GLN A 21 -6.80 2.82 -1.13
CA GLN A 21 -7.93 2.05 -0.63
C GLN A 21 -8.80 1.52 -1.77
N HIS A 22 -9.21 2.38 -2.70
CA HIS A 22 -10.03 1.98 -3.85
C HIS A 22 -9.31 0.95 -4.74
N PHE A 23 -8.01 1.15 -4.94
CA PHE A 23 -7.20 0.25 -5.74
C PHE A 23 -7.07 -1.13 -5.09
N LEU A 24 -6.78 -1.19 -3.78
CA LEU A 24 -6.68 -2.44 -3.03
C LEU A 24 -8.02 -3.15 -2.90
N LYS A 25 -9.12 -2.42 -2.72
CA LYS A 25 -10.48 -2.98 -2.68
C LYS A 25 -10.73 -3.89 -3.89
N LYS A 26 -10.41 -3.40 -5.10
CA LYS A 26 -10.57 -4.18 -6.34
C LYS A 26 -9.75 -5.47 -6.34
N HIS A 27 -8.55 -5.45 -5.79
CA HIS A 27 -7.68 -6.64 -5.78
C HIS A 27 -8.11 -7.66 -4.73
N ILE A 28 -8.62 -7.20 -3.60
CA ILE A 28 -9.17 -8.04 -2.53
C ILE A 28 -10.48 -8.71 -2.97
N GLU A 29 -11.41 -7.95 -3.55
CA GLU A 29 -12.71 -8.48 -4.00
C GLU A 29 -12.58 -9.51 -5.13
N ASN A 30 -11.56 -9.36 -5.98
CA ASN A 30 -11.29 -10.29 -7.09
C ASN A 30 -10.31 -11.43 -6.73
N ASP A 31 -9.96 -11.60 -5.46
CA ASP A 31 -8.99 -12.59 -4.98
C ASP A 31 -7.66 -12.59 -5.78
N SER A 32 -7.20 -11.40 -6.15
CA SER A 32 -6.07 -11.19 -7.07
C SER A 32 -4.86 -10.54 -6.40
N LEU A 33 -4.90 -10.41 -5.09
CA LEU A 33 -3.91 -9.66 -4.31
C LEU A 33 -2.49 -10.24 -4.42
N LEU A 34 -2.35 -11.56 -4.42
CA LEU A 34 -1.05 -12.23 -4.55
C LEU A 34 -0.43 -11.99 -5.92
N THR A 35 -1.25 -12.14 -6.98
CA THR A 35 -0.85 -11.85 -8.36
C THR A 35 -0.49 -10.37 -8.54
N PHE A 36 -1.21 -9.48 -7.88
CA PHE A 36 -0.89 -8.05 -7.85
C PHE A 36 0.49 -7.80 -7.25
N ILE A 37 0.78 -8.33 -6.06
CA ILE A 37 2.10 -8.18 -5.41
C ILE A 37 3.20 -8.70 -6.33
N GLN A 38 3.03 -9.89 -6.88
CA GLN A 38 4.01 -10.53 -7.76
C GLN A 38 4.34 -9.69 -8.99
N ASN A 39 3.33 -9.05 -9.58
CA ASN A 39 3.45 -8.29 -10.82
C ASN A 39 3.85 -6.83 -10.62
N LYS A 40 3.50 -6.23 -9.48
CA LYS A 40 3.63 -4.78 -9.25
C LYS A 40 4.71 -4.41 -8.26
N ALA A 41 5.08 -5.28 -7.34
CA ALA A 41 6.21 -5.01 -6.45
C ALA A 41 7.50 -4.90 -7.26
N ARG A 42 8.31 -3.89 -6.94
CA ARG A 42 9.65 -3.69 -7.53
C ARG A 42 10.50 -4.95 -7.38
N GLN A 43 11.35 -5.25 -8.37
CA GLN A 43 12.12 -6.49 -8.42
C GLN A 43 13.03 -6.67 -7.19
N GLU A 44 13.68 -5.61 -6.74
CA GLU A 44 14.55 -5.60 -5.55
C GLU A 44 13.82 -6.06 -4.29
N PHE A 45 12.56 -5.64 -4.12
CA PHE A 45 11.72 -6.07 -3.01
C PHE A 45 11.39 -7.57 -3.11
N LYS A 46 11.00 -8.02 -4.30
CA LYS A 46 10.68 -9.44 -4.54
C LYS A 46 11.89 -10.33 -4.28
N ASP A 47 13.06 -9.92 -4.76
CA ASP A 47 14.31 -10.62 -4.53
C ASP A 47 14.72 -10.66 -3.06
N LYS A 48 14.32 -9.66 -2.27
CA LYS A 48 14.60 -9.62 -0.82
C LYS A 48 13.60 -10.46 -0.02
N TYR A 49 12.31 -10.36 -0.31
CA TYR A 49 11.24 -10.82 0.59
C TYR A 49 10.37 -11.97 0.06
N ILE A 50 10.46 -12.35 -1.22
CA ILE A 50 9.59 -13.39 -1.80
C ILE A 50 10.46 -14.57 -2.25
N LYS A 51 10.60 -15.56 -1.36
CA LYS A 51 11.33 -16.82 -1.62
C LYS A 51 10.39 -18.00 -1.80
N THR A 52 9.23 -17.92 -1.18
CA THR A 52 8.23 -18.97 -1.11
C THR A 52 6.83 -18.41 -1.38
N LYS A 53 5.87 -19.31 -1.63
CA LYS A 53 4.46 -18.93 -1.70
C LYS A 53 3.95 -18.40 -0.35
N THR A 54 4.49 -18.89 0.76
CA THR A 54 4.12 -18.44 2.11
C THR A 54 4.47 -16.97 2.31
N ASP A 55 5.63 -16.52 1.85
CA ASP A 55 6.01 -15.11 1.93
C ASP A 55 5.00 -14.22 1.19
N LEU A 56 4.54 -14.65 0.02
CA LEU A 56 3.55 -13.91 -0.76
C LEU A 56 2.21 -13.81 -0.03
N ILE A 57 1.80 -14.88 0.67
CA ILE A 57 0.59 -14.90 1.51
C ILE A 57 0.72 -13.92 2.67
N GLU A 58 1.85 -13.91 3.37
CA GLU A 58 2.12 -12.97 4.48
C GLU A 58 2.04 -11.52 4.01
N LEU A 59 2.65 -11.20 2.87
CA LEU A 59 2.58 -9.87 2.26
C LEU A 59 1.14 -9.49 1.86
N GLY A 60 0.36 -10.47 1.40
CA GLY A 60 -1.08 -10.31 1.16
C GLY A 60 -1.85 -9.93 2.43
N GLU A 61 -1.58 -10.59 3.55
CA GLU A 61 -2.20 -10.25 4.84
C GLU A 61 -1.77 -8.85 5.33
N MET A 62 -0.51 -8.47 5.13
CA MET A 62 -0.04 -7.11 5.43
C MET A 62 -0.82 -6.05 4.63
N LEU A 63 -1.04 -6.26 3.33
CA LEU A 63 -1.86 -5.34 2.52
C LEU A 63 -3.33 -5.32 2.93
N LYS A 64 -3.90 -6.45 3.38
CA LYS A 64 -5.26 -6.48 3.92
C LYS A 64 -5.36 -5.65 5.20
N MET A 65 -4.38 -5.74 6.10
CA MET A 65 -4.32 -4.90 7.31
C MET A 65 -4.26 -3.41 6.94
N TYR A 66 -3.36 -3.04 6.02
CA TYR A 66 -3.28 -1.68 5.48
C TYR A 66 -4.64 -1.19 4.95
N TYR A 67 -5.33 -2.00 4.14
CA TYR A 67 -6.66 -1.68 3.63
C TYR A 67 -7.71 -1.50 4.73
N GLN A 68 -7.71 -2.35 5.77
CA GLN A 68 -8.67 -2.23 6.88
C GLN A 68 -8.50 -0.93 7.64
N VAL A 69 -7.26 -0.50 7.89
CA VAL A 69 -6.96 0.78 8.56
C VAL A 69 -7.44 1.96 7.73
N LEU A 70 -7.17 1.96 6.42
CA LEU A 70 -7.68 3.03 5.54
C LEU A 70 -9.21 3.03 5.47
N LYS A 71 -9.83 1.84 5.49
CA LYS A 71 -11.28 1.69 5.42
C LYS A 71 -12.00 2.15 6.68
N SER A 72 -11.42 1.99 7.87
CA SER A 72 -12.07 2.38 9.13
C SER A 72 -12.23 3.89 9.27
N GLY A 73 -11.48 4.69 8.49
CA GLY A 73 -11.74 6.11 8.29
C GLY A 73 -11.37 7.03 9.46
N GLU A 74 -10.86 6.50 10.58
CA GLU A 74 -10.31 7.33 11.66
C GLU A 74 -9.00 8.01 11.25
N GLU A 75 -8.23 7.38 10.34
CA GLU A 75 -7.00 7.93 9.78
C GLU A 75 -7.02 7.82 8.25
N ILE A 76 -6.85 8.96 7.56
CA ILE A 76 -6.83 9.02 6.08
C ILE A 76 -5.51 8.42 5.51
N ILE A 77 -4.52 8.21 6.37
CA ILE A 77 -3.18 7.73 6.03
C ILE A 77 -2.74 6.67 7.04
N PHE A 78 -2.21 5.56 6.55
CA PHE A 78 -1.70 4.46 7.36
C PHE A 78 -0.45 4.87 8.15
N ASN A 79 -0.49 4.75 9.48
CA ASN A 79 0.65 5.02 10.35
C ASN A 79 1.54 3.77 10.53
N ILE A 80 2.74 3.77 9.97
CA ILE A 80 3.72 2.68 10.15
C ILE A 80 4.17 2.56 11.61
N ASP A 81 4.13 3.64 12.38
CA ASP A 81 4.59 3.62 13.77
C ASP A 81 3.59 3.04 14.76
N ALA A 82 2.38 2.70 14.30
CA ALA A 82 1.35 2.15 15.14
C ALA A 82 1.81 0.86 15.86
N PHE A 83 1.41 0.74 17.13
CA PHE A 83 1.86 -0.33 18.03
C PHE A 83 1.48 -1.74 17.57
N TYR A 84 0.46 -1.87 16.71
CA TYR A 84 -0.01 -3.15 16.19
C TYR A 84 0.84 -3.66 15.01
N ILE A 85 1.80 -2.88 14.52
CA ILE A 85 2.69 -3.26 13.41
C ILE A 85 3.97 -3.84 13.99
N TYR A 86 4.08 -5.17 13.95
CA TYR A 86 5.23 -5.90 14.48
C TYR A 86 6.50 -5.71 13.62
N ASP A 87 6.38 -5.88 12.29
CA ASP A 87 7.48 -5.73 11.34
C ASP A 87 7.32 -4.45 10.52
N LYS A 88 7.68 -3.33 11.16
CA LYS A 88 7.59 -1.98 10.55
C LYS A 88 8.44 -1.85 9.30
N GLN A 89 9.63 -2.44 9.29
CA GLN A 89 10.56 -2.34 8.15
C GLN A 89 10.00 -3.09 6.94
N ARG A 90 9.50 -4.32 7.12
CA ARG A 90 8.91 -5.08 6.02
C ARG A 90 7.64 -4.42 5.49
N MET A 91 6.84 -3.80 6.36
CA MET A 91 5.67 -3.03 5.92
C MET A 91 6.10 -1.83 5.09
N ARG A 92 7.08 -1.07 5.57
CA ARG A 92 7.64 0.07 4.83
C ARG A 92 8.14 -0.34 3.45
N ASP A 93 9.01 -1.35 3.40
CA ASP A 93 9.59 -1.84 2.16
C ASP A 93 8.49 -2.31 1.18
N LEU A 94 7.41 -2.93 1.69
CA LEU A 94 6.27 -3.37 0.88
C LEU A 94 5.48 -2.18 0.30
N LEU A 95 5.18 -1.18 1.13
CA LEU A 95 4.45 0.02 0.69
C LEU A 95 5.29 0.84 -0.30
N ASP A 96 6.60 0.99 -0.06
CA ASP A 96 7.54 1.62 -0.99
C ASP A 96 7.64 0.85 -2.32
N ALA A 97 7.69 -0.48 -2.27
CA ALA A 97 7.76 -1.33 -3.46
C ALA A 97 6.47 -1.31 -4.30
N LEU A 98 5.35 -0.92 -3.70
CA LEU A 98 4.03 -0.85 -4.33
C LEU A 98 3.55 0.58 -4.56
N ASP A 99 4.40 1.57 -4.30
CA ASP A 99 4.10 2.99 -4.43
C ASP A 99 2.85 3.43 -3.63
N PHE A 100 2.71 2.92 -2.40
CA PHE A 100 1.64 3.25 -1.47
C PHE A 100 2.03 4.33 -0.46
N ASN A 101 1.03 5.09 -0.01
CA ASN A 101 1.20 6.19 0.92
C ASN A 101 1.17 5.72 2.37
N TYR A 102 2.02 6.29 3.21
CA TYR A 102 1.99 6.04 4.65
C TYR A 102 2.58 7.22 5.41
N ARG A 103 2.48 7.21 6.75
CA ARG A 103 3.16 8.16 7.62
C ARG A 103 4.11 7.49 8.60
N ILE A 104 5.18 8.20 8.93
CA ILE A 104 6.11 7.88 10.03
C ILE A 104 6.16 9.14 10.91
N GLY A 105 5.71 9.03 12.16
CA GLY A 105 5.41 10.21 12.97
C GLY A 105 4.47 11.20 12.26
N GLU A 106 4.94 12.42 12.05
CA GLU A 106 4.21 13.49 11.35
C GLU A 106 4.50 13.54 9.83
N ASP A 107 5.52 12.81 9.36
CA ASP A 107 5.96 12.85 7.97
C ASP A 107 5.13 11.91 7.08
N ILE A 108 4.61 12.44 5.97
CA ILE A 108 3.89 11.67 4.96
C ILE A 108 4.86 11.23 3.86
N TYR A 109 4.93 9.92 3.64
CA TYR A 109 5.71 9.30 2.58
C TYR A 109 4.78 8.92 1.43
N ASN A 110 5.09 9.47 0.26
CA ASN A 110 4.46 9.13 -1.01
C ASN A 110 5.57 8.78 -2.01
N PRO A 111 5.79 7.49 -2.32
CA PRO A 111 6.87 7.06 -3.21
C PRO A 111 6.77 7.60 -4.64
N VAL A 112 5.61 8.15 -5.04
CA VAL A 112 5.38 8.73 -6.37
C VAL A 112 5.71 10.23 -6.42
N VAL A 113 5.87 10.90 -5.28
CA VAL A 113 6.32 12.30 -5.23
C VAL A 113 7.85 12.34 -5.33
N LEU A 114 8.35 12.21 -6.56
CA LEU A 114 9.64 12.77 -6.94
C LEU A 114 9.44 14.27 -7.22
N GLY A 115 9.72 15.10 -6.21
CA GLY A 115 9.95 16.53 -6.37
C GLY A 115 8.71 17.41 -6.30
N VAL A 116 8.41 17.93 -5.11
CA VAL A 116 7.89 19.29 -4.99
C VAL A 116 9.10 20.14 -4.63
N TRP A 117 9.58 20.94 -5.59
CA TRP A 117 10.50 22.07 -5.34
C TRP A 117 9.71 23.25 -4.79
#